data_AF-K1QVU2-F1
#
_entry.id   AF-K1QVU2-F1
#
_cell.length_a   1.000
_cell.length_b   1.000
_cell.length_c   1.000
_cell.angle_alpha   90.00
_cell.angle_beta   90.00
_cell.angle_gamma   90.00
#
_symmetry.space_group_name_H-M   'P 1'
#
loop_
_entity.id
_entity.type
_entity.pdbx_description
1 polymer ?
#
loop_
_entity_poly.entity_id
_entity_poly.type
_entity_poly.pdbx_seq_one_letter_code
_entity_poly.pdbx_strand_id
1 'polypeptide(L)'
;MLFVSDQALQHKKTAILTFDQPMYWKAYGIKVKEQPNSHLKKMVLRLGCFYMCMSSLGSIGHIMFGSGLQETFELIYAKNAVPHFLSGKAVSRASRAHMLLETALFTLIQSKSVDTSQEEQPSQGLTTISDETDLSDMSF
;
A
#
# COMPACT_ATOMS: atom_id res chain seq x y z
N MET A 1 20.97 3.87 17.24
CA MET A 1 22.02 4.91 17.28
C MET A 1 23.40 4.34 17.00
N LEU A 2 23.74 3.14 17.51
CA LEU A 2 25.03 2.45 17.28
C LEU A 2 25.48 2.43 15.82
N PHE A 3 24.62 1.95 14.90
CA PHE A 3 24.94 1.94 13.46
C PHE A 3 25.36 3.30 12.90
N VAL A 4 24.70 4.39 13.31
CA VAL A 4 25.02 5.74 12.79
C VAL A 4 26.36 6.21 13.32
N SER A 5 26.64 5.95 14.60
CA SER A 5 27.93 6.25 15.23
C SER A 5 29.06 5.43 14.59
N ASP A 6 28.84 4.14 14.33
CA ASP A 6 29.82 3.26 13.68
C ASP A 6 30.14 3.71 12.26
N GLN A 7 29.12 4.08 11.48
CA GLN A 7 29.30 4.62 10.12
C GLN A 7 30.02 5.98 10.13
N ALA A 8 29.70 6.85 11.10
CA ALA A 8 30.37 8.13 11.29
C ALA A 8 31.86 7.94 11.60
N LEU A 9 32.17 6.98 12.49
CA LEU A 9 33.52 6.62 12.89
C LEU A 9 34.33 6.04 11.71
N GLN A 10 33.75 5.09 10.96
CA GLN A 10 34.39 4.46 9.79
C GLN A 10 34.78 5.49 8.73
N HIS A 11 33.94 6.51 8.51
CA HIS A 11 34.18 7.52 7.48
C HIS A 11 34.89 8.79 7.99
N LYS A 12 35.30 8.85 9.27
CA LYS A 12 35.88 10.05 9.91
C LYS A 12 35.04 11.31 9.71
N LYS A 13 33.71 11.17 9.78
CA LYS A 13 32.74 12.24 9.56
C LYS A 13 31.89 12.45 10.81
N THR A 14 31.50 13.68 11.09
CA THR A 14 30.53 13.98 12.14
C THR A 14 29.12 13.72 11.62
N ALA A 15 28.42 12.74 12.19
CA ALA A 15 27.02 12.49 11.87
C ALA A 15 26.11 13.41 12.69
N ILE A 16 25.20 14.12 12.01
CA ILE A 16 24.11 14.84 12.66
C ILE A 16 22.80 14.20 12.25
N LEU A 17 22.05 13.74 13.24
CA LEU A 17 20.74 13.13 13.04
C LEU A 17 19.66 14.20 13.21
N THR A 18 18.93 14.51 12.14
CA THR A 18 17.86 15.51 12.16
C THR A 18 16.52 14.83 11.91
N PHE A 19 15.56 14.97 12.82
CA PHE A 19 14.31 14.22 12.77
C PHE A 19 13.19 14.90 11.97
N ASP A 20 13.36 16.18 11.60
CA ASP A 20 12.32 16.95 10.92
C ASP A 20 12.67 17.23 9.45
N GLN A 21 11.73 16.94 8.55
CA GLN A 21 11.88 17.14 7.10
C GLN A 21 12.16 18.60 6.72
N PRO A 22 11.50 19.63 7.27
CA PRO A 22 11.82 21.02 6.95
C PRO A 22 13.24 21.42 7.39
N MET A 23 13.70 20.93 8.54
CA MET A 23 15.03 21.23 9.06
C MET A 23 16.12 20.51 8.26
N TYR A 24 15.87 19.26 7.85
CA TYR A 24 16.76 18.53 6.95
C TYR A 24 16.99 19.29 5.64
N TRP A 25 15.95 19.83 5.01
CA TRP A 25 16.09 20.59 3.78
C TRP A 25 16.91 21.87 3.96
N LYS A 26 16.70 22.60 5.06
CA LYS A 26 17.51 23.78 5.40
C LYS A 26 18.98 23.42 5.62
N ALA A 27 19.25 22.38 6.40
CA ALA A 27 20.61 21.90 6.67
C ALA A 27 21.30 21.39 5.39
N TYR A 28 20.55 20.69 4.52
CA TYR A 28 21.04 20.23 3.23
C TYR A 28 21.40 21.40 2.31
N GLY A 29 20.55 22.43 2.25
CA GLY A 29 20.81 23.64 1.48
C GLY A 29 22.10 24.35 1.92
N ILE A 30 22.34 24.44 3.22
CA ILE A 30 23.59 25.01 3.78
C ILE A 30 24.78 24.13 3.37
N LYS A 31 24.71 22.82 3.59
CA LYS A 31 25.78 21.87 3.26
C LYS A 31 26.16 21.90 1.77
N VAL A 32 25.18 22.01 0.87
CA VAL A 32 25.43 22.04 -0.58
C VAL A 32 26.19 23.31 -0.98
N LYS A 33 25.84 24.47 -0.41
CA LYS A 33 26.46 25.77 -0.72
C LYS A 33 27.84 25.97 -0.08
N GLU A 34 28.19 25.14 0.88
CA GLU A 34 29.41 25.26 1.65
C GLU A 34 30.69 24.82 0.88
N GLN A 35 31.83 25.42 1.23
CA GLN A 35 33.14 25.13 0.65
C GLN A 35 33.55 23.65 0.85
N PRO A 36 34.26 23.03 -0.11
CA PRO A 36 34.59 21.60 -0.08
C PRO A 36 35.48 21.17 1.10
N ASN A 37 36.32 22.08 1.61
CA ASN A 37 37.24 21.80 2.71
C ASN A 37 36.64 22.05 4.11
N SER A 38 35.42 22.55 4.20
CA SER A 38 34.81 22.88 5.50
C SER A 38 34.42 21.63 6.29
N HIS A 39 34.34 21.79 7.61
CA HIS A 39 33.82 20.74 8.50
C HIS A 39 32.33 20.45 8.26
N LEU A 40 31.56 21.47 7.85
CA LEU A 40 30.14 21.35 7.52
C LEU A 40 29.90 20.50 6.27
N LYS A 41 30.78 20.55 5.26
CA LYS A 41 30.66 19.70 4.05
C LYS A 41 30.83 18.22 4.35
N LYS A 42 31.69 17.91 5.33
CA LYS A 42 31.98 16.54 5.79
C LYS A 42 30.82 15.94 6.60
N MET A 43 29.85 16.75 7.01
CA MET A 43 28.71 16.29 7.81
C MET A 43 27.81 15.31 7.03
N VAL A 44 27.36 14.25 7.70
CA VAL A 44 26.32 13.36 7.17
C VAL A 44 24.99 13.79 7.76
N LEU A 45 24.10 14.29 6.91
CA LEU A 45 22.71 14.62 7.28
C LEU A 45 21.87 13.37 7.10
N ARG A 46 21.06 13.04 8.09
CA ARG A 46 20.12 11.92 8.01
C ARG A 46 18.74 12.38 8.41
N LEU A 47 17.78 12.16 7.51
CA LEU A 47 16.38 12.47 7.74
C LEU A 47 15.73 11.40 8.62
N GLY A 48 15.08 11.81 9.71
CA GLY A 48 14.18 10.96 10.48
C GLY A 48 12.87 10.76 9.73
N CYS A 49 12.67 9.59 9.11
CA CYS A 49 11.45 9.29 8.36
C CYS A 49 10.24 8.95 9.26
N PHE A 50 10.46 8.67 10.55
CA PHE A 50 9.41 8.12 11.43
C PHE A 50 8.22 9.06 11.63
N TYR A 51 8.45 10.34 11.86
CA TYR A 51 7.36 11.31 12.01
C TYR A 51 6.59 11.50 10.70
N MET A 52 7.28 11.50 9.57
CA MET A 52 6.64 11.60 8.25
C MET A 52 5.73 10.41 7.98
N CYS A 53 6.15 9.18 8.30
CA CYS A 53 5.32 7.98 8.19
C CYS A 53 4.09 8.02 9.12
N MET A 54 4.26 8.48 10.36
CA MET A 54 3.14 8.67 11.29
C MET A 54 2.11 9.63 10.73
N SER A 55 2.56 10.81 10.27
CA SER A 55 1.68 11.83 9.69
C SER A 55 0.99 11.36 8.42
N SER A 56 1.70 10.70 7.50
CA SER A 56 1.11 10.21 6.25
C SER A 56 0.01 9.18 6.50
N LEU A 57 0.26 8.22 7.40
CA LEU A 57 -0.74 7.20 7.77
C LEU A 57 -1.95 7.83 8.46
N GLY A 58 -1.72 8.81 9.34
CA GLY A 58 -2.78 9.60 9.96
C GLY A 58 -3.63 10.36 8.93
N SER A 59 -2.99 10.97 7.94
CA SER A 59 -3.67 11.68 6.85
C SER A 59 -4.50 10.75 5.98
N ILE A 60 -4.02 9.55 5.66
CA ILE A 60 -4.81 8.54 4.93
C ILE A 60 -6.07 8.19 5.71
N GLY A 61 -5.94 7.92 7.02
CA GLY A 61 -7.09 7.62 7.87
C GLY A 61 -8.10 8.78 7.95
N HIS A 62 -7.63 10.02 7.96
CA HIS A 62 -8.49 11.20 7.95
C HIS A 62 -9.19 11.42 6.60
N ILE A 63 -8.47 11.31 5.48
CA ILE A 63 -9.03 11.50 4.13
C ILE A 63 -10.05 10.41 3.80
N MET A 64 -9.77 9.17 4.22
CA MET A 64 -10.61 8.01 3.94
C MET A 64 -11.65 7.76 5.04
N PHE A 65 -11.91 8.72 5.92
CA PHE A 65 -12.95 8.60 6.94
C PHE A 65 -14.32 8.40 6.29
N GLY A 66 -15.07 7.37 6.73
CA GLY A 66 -16.38 7.02 6.17
C GLY A 66 -16.34 6.26 4.83
N SER A 67 -15.17 5.87 4.33
CA SER A 67 -15.05 5.13 3.06
C SER A 67 -15.28 3.61 3.17
N GLY A 68 -15.53 3.08 4.37
CA GLY A 68 -15.51 1.63 4.61
C GLY A 68 -14.11 1.09 4.95
N LEU A 69 -13.07 1.93 4.89
CA LEU A 69 -11.69 1.54 5.19
C LEU A 69 -11.53 1.03 6.62
N GLN A 70 -12.21 1.68 7.57
CA GLN A 70 -12.15 1.29 8.98
C GLN A 70 -12.71 -0.11 9.18
N GLU A 71 -13.91 -0.36 8.65
CA GLU A 71 -14.65 -1.61 8.70
C GLU A 71 -13.87 -2.74 8.04
N THR A 72 -13.18 -2.45 6.93
CA THR A 72 -12.32 -3.42 6.24
C THR A 72 -11.14 -3.83 7.13
N PHE A 73 -10.53 -2.88 7.84
CA PHE A 73 -9.46 -3.19 8.78
C PHE A 73 -9.94 -3.90 10.05
N GLU A 74 -11.18 -3.67 10.48
CA GLU A 74 -11.81 -4.40 11.59
C GLU A 74 -12.05 -5.89 11.29
N LEU A 75 -11.97 -6.32 10.03
CA LEU A 75 -11.99 -7.76 9.66
C LEU A 75 -10.70 -8.49 10.04
N ILE A 76 -9.56 -7.78 10.04
CA ILE A 76 -8.23 -8.37 10.22
C ILE A 76 -7.68 -8.06 11.62
N TYR A 77 -8.09 -6.91 12.20
CA TYR A 77 -7.61 -6.41 13.47
C TYR A 77 -8.76 -6.16 14.45
N ALA A 78 -8.48 -6.26 15.75
CA ALA A 78 -9.48 -5.98 16.78
C ALA A 78 -9.99 -4.53 16.71
N LYS A 79 -11.30 -4.32 16.83
CA LYS A 79 -11.98 -3.02 16.71
C LYS A 79 -11.31 -1.89 17.50
N ASN A 80 -10.88 -2.16 18.72
CA ASN A 80 -10.25 -1.15 19.57
C ASN A 80 -8.84 -0.74 19.11
N ALA A 81 -8.15 -1.60 18.35
CA ALA A 81 -6.85 -1.27 17.78
C ALA A 81 -6.98 -0.39 16.53
N VAL A 82 -8.19 -0.34 15.94
CA VAL A 82 -8.41 0.20 14.61
C VAL A 82 -8.22 1.74 14.54
N PRO A 83 -8.85 2.51 15.44
CA PRO A 83 -8.64 3.95 15.51
C PRO A 83 -7.18 4.36 15.80
N HIS A 84 -6.43 3.53 16.54
CA HIS A 84 -5.03 3.78 16.85
C HIS A 84 -4.10 3.58 15.64
N PHE A 85 -4.47 2.74 14.68
CA PHE A 85 -3.74 2.65 13.41
C PHE A 85 -4.13 3.80 12.47
N LEU A 86 -5.41 4.18 12.38
CA LEU A 86 -5.90 5.24 11.48
C LEU A 86 -5.37 6.61 11.87
N SER A 87 -5.04 6.82 13.15
CA SER A 87 -4.40 8.04 13.64
C SER A 87 -2.88 8.10 13.39
N GLY A 88 -2.29 7.08 12.76
CA GLY A 88 -0.86 7.03 12.47
C GLY A 88 0.04 6.73 13.67
N LYS A 89 -0.53 6.55 14.87
CA LYS A 89 0.22 6.29 16.11
C LYS A 89 0.83 4.89 16.17
N ALA A 90 0.26 3.93 15.45
CA ALA A 90 0.74 2.54 15.37
C ALA A 90 1.37 2.20 14.01
N VAL A 91 2.48 2.87 13.65
CA VAL A 91 3.11 2.83 12.31
C VAL A 91 3.32 1.42 11.76
N SER A 92 3.90 0.50 12.53
CA SER A 92 4.20 -0.85 12.04
C SER A 92 2.93 -1.61 11.67
N ARG A 93 1.91 -1.57 12.54
CA ARG A 93 0.60 -2.20 12.32
C ARG A 93 -0.15 -1.55 11.17
N ALA A 94 -0.19 -0.22 11.12
CA ALA A 94 -0.82 0.53 10.05
C ALA A 94 -0.18 0.22 8.68
N SER A 95 1.16 0.19 8.59
CA SER A 95 1.86 -0.13 7.33
C SER A 95 1.50 -1.53 6.83
N ARG A 96 1.50 -2.53 7.72
CA ARG A 96 1.13 -3.90 7.38
C ARG A 96 -0.32 -4.01 6.94
N ALA A 97 -1.24 -3.32 7.64
CA ALA A 97 -2.65 -3.30 7.30
C ALA A 97 -2.86 -2.73 5.89
N HIS A 98 -2.25 -1.59 5.56
CA HIS A 98 -2.34 -0.99 4.23
C HIS A 98 -1.74 -1.88 3.14
N MET A 99 -0.60 -2.55 3.37
CA MET A 99 -0.03 -3.51 2.40
C MET A 99 -0.95 -4.71 2.14
N LEU A 100 -1.58 -5.25 3.19
CA LEU A 100 -2.54 -6.34 3.05
C LEU A 100 -3.78 -5.90 2.27
N LEU A 101 -4.30 -4.71 2.55
CA LEU A 101 -5.43 -4.14 1.83
C LEU A 101 -5.10 -3.92 0.35
N GLU A 102 -3.95 -3.34 0.05
CA GLU A 102 -3.47 -3.12 -1.32
C GLU A 102 -3.36 -4.44 -2.08
N THR A 103 -2.76 -5.46 -1.45
CA THR A 103 -2.61 -6.80 -2.04
C THR A 103 -3.98 -7.46 -2.29
N ALA A 104 -4.90 -7.36 -1.33
CA ALA A 104 -6.25 -7.90 -1.47
C ALA A 104 -7.00 -7.21 -2.61
N LEU A 105 -6.95 -5.87 -2.68
CA LEU A 105 -7.57 -5.10 -3.73
C LEU A 105 -7.01 -5.45 -5.11
N PHE A 106 -5.68 -5.53 -5.23
CA PHE A 106 -5.01 -5.91 -6.46
C PHE A 106 -5.42 -7.31 -6.93
N THR A 107 -5.50 -8.28 -6.01
CA THR A 107 -5.93 -9.65 -6.33
C THR A 107 -7.39 -9.70 -6.77
N LEU A 108 -8.27 -8.90 -6.14
CA LEU A 108 -9.68 -8.80 -6.53
C LEU A 108 -9.87 -8.14 -7.90
N ILE A 109 -9.09 -7.12 -8.22
CA ILE A 109 -9.13 -6.48 -9.54
C ILE A 109 -8.61 -7.45 -10.60
N GLN A 110 -7.50 -8.14 -10.31
CA GLN A 110 -6.89 -9.08 -11.24
C GLN A 110 -7.81 -10.27 -11.57
N SER A 111 -8.49 -10.83 -10.57
CA SER A 111 -9.47 -11.91 -10.79
C SER A 111 -10.61 -11.47 -11.69
N LYS A 112 -11.24 -10.32 -11.39
CA LYS A 112 -12.32 -9.77 -12.25
C LYS A 112 -11.88 -9.45 -13.68
N SER A 113 -10.64 -8.99 -13.86
CA SER A 113 -10.09 -8.73 -15.19
C SER A 113 -9.88 -9.99 -16.02
N VAL A 114 -9.60 -11.14 -15.38
CA VAL A 114 -9.41 -12.43 -16.06
C VAL A 114 -10.75 -13.05 -16.43
N ASP A 115 -11.76 -12.91 -15.56
CA ASP A 115 -13.10 -13.44 -15.80
C ASP A 115 -13.80 -12.78 -17.00
N THR A 116 -13.46 -11.52 -17.31
CA THR A 116 -14.04 -10.78 -18.46
C THR A 116 -13.58 -11.34 -19.82
N SER A 117 -12.50 -12.13 -19.87
CA SER A 117 -12.00 -12.73 -21.12
C SER A 117 -12.60 -14.11 -21.45
N GLN A 118 -13.56 -14.61 -20.66
CA GLN A 118 -14.19 -15.93 -20.86
C GLN A 118 -15.65 -15.88 -21.34
N GLU A 119 -16.23 -14.71 -21.58
CA GLU A 119 -17.59 -14.56 -22.15
C GLU A 119 -17.58 -14.13 -23.63
N GLU A 120 -16.92 -14.89 -24.52
CA GLU A 120 -17.24 -14.87 -25.96
C GLU A 120 -17.16 -16.28 -26.55
N GLN A 121 -18.25 -17.04 -26.46
CA GLN A 121 -18.67 -18.02 -27.47
C GLN A 121 -20.21 -18.11 -27.49
N PRO A 122 -20.90 -17.51 -28.47
CA PRO A 122 -22.30 -17.80 -28.73
C PRO A 122 -22.40 -19.08 -29.57
N SER A 123 -22.72 -20.21 -28.94
CA SER A 123 -23.09 -21.43 -29.67
C SER A 123 -24.49 -21.24 -30.29
N GLN A 124 -24.52 -20.86 -31.56
CA GLN A 124 -25.72 -20.87 -32.39
C GLN A 124 -26.11 -22.31 -32.78
N GLY A 125 -27.40 -22.60 -32.62
CA GLY A 125 -28.19 -23.44 -33.55
C GLY A 125 -27.89 -24.93 -33.59
N LEU A 126 -28.72 -25.73 -32.91
CA LEU A 126 -29.15 -27.00 -33.49
C LEU A 126 -30.68 -27.03 -33.55
N THR A 127 -31.16 -26.91 -34.78
CA THR A 127 -32.54 -26.95 -35.22
C THR A 127 -33.26 -28.23 -34.79
N THR A 128 -34.42 -28.05 -34.16
CA THR A 128 -35.48 -29.05 -34.10
C THR A 128 -35.91 -29.41 -35.52
N ILE A 129 -35.58 -30.60 -35.99
CA ILE A 129 -36.27 -31.22 -37.13
C ILE A 129 -37.47 -31.96 -36.56
N SER A 130 -38.64 -31.43 -36.89
CA SER A 130 -39.94 -32.08 -36.80
C SER A 130 -40.01 -33.23 -37.80
N ASP A 131 -40.27 -34.44 -37.33
CA ASP A 131 -40.92 -35.49 -38.12
C ASP A 131 -42.20 -35.88 -37.39
N GLU A 132 -43.34 -35.39 -37.87
CA GLU A 132 -44.62 -36.07 -37.69
C GLU A 132 -44.68 -37.19 -38.74
N THR A 133 -44.85 -38.44 -38.31
CA THR A 133 -45.74 -39.37 -39.00
C THR A 133 -46.39 -40.30 -37.99
N ASP A 134 -47.71 -40.41 -38.14
CA ASP A 134 -48.66 -41.27 -37.45
C ASP A 134 -48.17 -42.71 -37.24
N LEU A 135 -48.59 -43.29 -36.11
CA LEU A 135 -49.12 -44.65 -36.05
C LEU A 135 -49.88 -44.84 -34.74
N SER A 136 -51.13 -44.36 -34.73
CA SER A 136 -52.18 -45.01 -33.97
C SER A 136 -52.56 -46.31 -34.69
N ASP A 137 -52.05 -47.46 -34.25
CA ASP A 137 -52.90 -48.65 -34.18
C ASP A 137 -52.29 -49.80 -33.34
N MET A 138 -53.21 -50.50 -32.65
CA MET A 138 -53.12 -51.84 -32.09
C MET A 138 -52.48 -52.05 -30.71
N SER A 139 -53.38 -52.01 -29.72
CA SER A 139 -53.46 -52.92 -28.58
C SER A 139 -53.31 -54.41 -28.97
N PHE A 140 -52.38 -55.12 -28.33
CA PHE A 140 -52.61 -56.32 -27.50
C PHE A 140 -51.34 -56.70 -26.74
#